data_AF-A0A1Y4TB75-F1
#
_entry.id   AF-A0A1Y4TB75-F1
#
_cell.length_a   1.000
_cell.length_b   1.000
_cell.length_c   1.000
_cell.angle_alpha   90.00
_cell.angle_beta   90.00
_cell.angle_gamma   90.00
#
_symmetry.space_group_name_H-M   'P 1'
#
loop_
_entity.id
_entity.type
_entity.pdbx_description
1 polymer ?
#
loop_
_entity_poly.entity_id
_entity_poly.type
_entity_poly.pdbx_seq_one_letter_code
_entity_poly.pdbx_strand_id
1 'polypeptide(L)'
;MPEEYLQAAFEIKASCDEISRRILRWHWENKPGAHSFESLLEHLERRQEESPAYYGHMPDIGRKTSWQQLDTTLCMRVLLDPENDASQPLDLLGSTAHPGSARRACNAVRMARNEAAHAADRSSGGRAAILFDEAVECIEEAYAGTAFSERELAKYYELSSEYLRRCGVGGKNAPPPQQEAPEAGQSAPEVNVYPTGAARQKAAAAREKNTSAARAGTRSGTREKDSKTGASGSRGSSSGKTGSGSTSRKIGQSSTRSSSKGRGRPAGRAKKEKDTGSQAALFLAVAALVIGLLMRAAGMGLWIF
;
A
#
# COMPACT_ATOMS: atom_id res chain seq x y z
N MET A 1 26.28 -6.95 16.60
CA MET A 1 25.41 -7.55 15.59
C MET A 1 24.47 -6.46 15.11
N PRO A 2 24.41 -6.11 13.81
CA PRO A 2 23.37 -5.21 13.34
C PRO A 2 22.01 -5.78 13.76
N GLU A 3 21.10 -4.92 14.19
CA GLU A 3 19.78 -5.38 14.55
C GLU A 3 19.13 -6.01 13.31
N GLU A 4 18.72 -7.28 13.40
CA GLU A 4 18.26 -8.10 12.26
C GLU A 4 17.23 -7.40 11.37
N TYR A 5 16.38 -6.55 11.94
CA TYR A 5 15.39 -5.78 11.19
C TYR A 5 16.00 -4.68 10.30
N LEU A 6 17.13 -4.06 10.69
CA LEU A 6 17.82 -3.07 9.87
C LEU A 6 18.46 -3.75 8.66
N GLN A 7 19.08 -4.91 8.89
CA GLN A 7 19.64 -5.71 7.81
C GLN A 7 18.53 -6.19 6.84
N ALA A 8 17.39 -6.65 7.36
CA ALA A 8 16.23 -6.97 6.55
C ALA A 8 15.73 -5.75 5.75
N ALA A 9 15.68 -4.56 6.34
CA ALA A 9 15.29 -3.34 5.63
C ALA A 9 16.25 -3.00 4.46
N PHE A 10 17.57 -3.14 4.65
CA PHE A 10 18.53 -2.96 3.56
C PHE A 10 18.32 -3.97 2.42
N GLU A 11 18.06 -5.23 2.76
CA GLU A 11 17.81 -6.30 1.79
C GLU A 11 16.46 -6.14 1.07
N ILE A 12 15.42 -5.67 1.76
CA ILE A 12 14.13 -5.28 1.17
C ILE A 12 14.34 -4.17 0.15
N LYS A 13 15.10 -3.13 0.50
CA LYS A 13 15.41 -2.03 -0.44
C LYS A 13 16.12 -2.56 -1.69
N ALA A 14 17.15 -3.41 -1.52
CA ALA A 14 17.85 -4.02 -2.64
C ALA A 14 16.94 -4.91 -3.49
N SER A 15 16.04 -5.66 -2.87
CA SER A 15 15.04 -6.50 -3.55
C SER A 15 14.06 -5.65 -4.36
N CYS A 16 13.59 -4.52 -3.79
CA CYS A 16 12.73 -3.57 -4.50
C CYS A 16 13.46 -2.91 -5.67
N ASP A 17 14.74 -2.57 -5.53
CA ASP A 17 15.54 -2.01 -6.62
C ASP A 17 15.64 -3.00 -7.78
N GLU A 18 15.85 -4.29 -7.50
CA GLU A 18 15.88 -5.34 -8.53
C GLU A 18 14.51 -5.55 -9.20
N ILE A 19 13.45 -5.66 -8.41
CA ILE A 19 12.07 -5.79 -8.91
C ILE A 19 11.72 -4.61 -9.81
N SER A 20 12.03 -3.39 -9.38
CA SER A 20 11.71 -2.16 -10.11
C SER A 20 12.43 -2.10 -11.45
N ARG A 21 13.73 -2.44 -11.48
CA ARG A 21 14.50 -2.54 -12.73
C ARG A 21 13.90 -3.54 -13.68
N ARG A 22 13.52 -4.71 -13.16
CA ARG A 22 12.94 -5.77 -13.98
C ARG A 22 11.61 -5.37 -14.60
N ILE A 23 10.71 -4.79 -13.80
CA ILE A 23 9.42 -4.29 -14.28
C ILE A 23 9.64 -3.21 -15.34
N LEU A 24 10.45 -2.19 -15.04
CA LEU A 24 10.73 -1.11 -16.01
C LEU A 24 11.32 -1.67 -17.30
N ARG A 25 12.34 -2.52 -17.20
CA ARG A 25 12.98 -3.12 -18.36
C ARG A 25 11.98 -3.89 -19.21
N TRP A 26 11.15 -4.73 -18.59
CA TRP A 26 10.13 -5.50 -19.31
C TRP A 26 9.16 -4.59 -20.06
N HIS A 27 8.63 -3.55 -19.42
CA HIS A 27 7.74 -2.60 -20.08
C HIS A 27 8.44 -1.84 -21.20
N TRP A 28 9.68 -1.39 -20.95
CA TRP A 28 10.44 -0.59 -21.89
C TRP A 28 10.84 -1.38 -23.14
N GLU A 29 11.23 -2.64 -22.96
CA GLU A 29 11.64 -3.54 -24.04
C GLU A 29 10.43 -4.02 -24.88
N ASN A 30 9.22 -4.05 -24.32
CA ASN A 30 8.01 -4.50 -25.01
C ASN A 30 7.14 -3.39 -25.61
N LYS A 31 7.46 -2.12 -25.35
CA LYS A 31 6.71 -0.99 -25.93
C LYS A 31 7.06 -0.81 -27.42
N PRO A 32 6.16 -0.21 -28.23
CA PRO A 32 6.48 0.12 -29.61
C PRO A 32 7.58 1.21 -29.71
N GLY A 33 8.34 1.18 -30.80
CA GLY A 33 9.38 2.16 -31.09
C GLY A 33 10.72 1.86 -30.42
N ALA A 34 11.45 2.91 -30.03
CA ALA A 34 12.79 2.77 -29.44
C ALA A 34 12.71 2.16 -28.02
N HIS A 35 13.48 1.10 -27.80
CA HIS A 35 13.38 0.27 -26.59
C HIS A 35 14.76 -0.13 -26.01
N SER A 36 15.82 0.56 -26.45
CA SER A 36 17.17 0.40 -25.88
C SER A 36 17.30 1.13 -24.54
N PHE A 37 18.31 0.77 -23.75
CA PHE A 37 18.65 1.53 -22.54
C PHE A 37 19.02 2.99 -22.86
N GLU A 38 19.72 3.22 -23.98
CA GLU A 38 20.04 4.58 -24.44
C GLU A 38 18.77 5.40 -24.72
N SER A 39 17.76 4.80 -25.37
CA SER A 39 16.49 5.48 -25.62
C SER A 39 15.71 5.81 -24.35
N LEU A 40 15.93 5.06 -23.25
CA LEU A 40 15.39 5.41 -21.94
C LEU A 40 16.08 6.66 -21.38
N LEU A 41 17.41 6.75 -21.51
CA LEU A 41 18.15 7.93 -21.05
C LEU A 41 17.74 9.18 -21.83
N GLU A 42 17.64 9.07 -23.17
CA GLU A 42 17.16 10.16 -24.02
C GLU A 42 15.73 10.60 -23.64
N HIS A 43 14.85 9.64 -23.34
CA HIS A 43 13.51 9.94 -22.84
C HIS A 43 13.56 10.70 -21.51
N LEU A 44 14.37 10.25 -20.55
CA LEU A 44 14.51 10.90 -19.25
C LEU A 44 15.04 12.33 -19.37
N GLU A 45 16.01 12.58 -20.26
CA GLU A 45 16.51 13.93 -20.55
C GLU A 45 15.40 14.82 -21.09
N ARG A 46 14.66 14.34 -22.09
CA ARG A 46 13.50 15.07 -22.64
C ARG A 46 12.45 15.38 -21.57
N ARG A 47 12.14 14.42 -20.69
CA ARG A 47 11.15 14.62 -19.63
C ARG A 47 11.62 15.59 -18.54
N GLN A 48 12.93 15.75 -18.31
CA GLN A 48 13.46 16.80 -17.44
C GLN A 48 13.15 18.20 -17.98
N GLU A 49 13.19 18.38 -19.30
CA GLU A 49 12.85 19.65 -19.96
C GLU A 49 11.34 19.90 -19.98
N GLU A 50 10.54 18.89 -20.35
CA GLU A 50 9.09 19.01 -20.50
C GLU A 50 8.35 19.12 -19.16
N SER A 51 8.85 18.47 -18.11
CA SER A 51 8.16 18.34 -16.83
C SER A 51 9.13 18.52 -15.65
N PRO A 52 9.76 19.71 -15.51
CA PRO A 52 10.80 19.97 -14.52
C PRO A 52 10.28 19.88 -13.08
N ALA A 53 8.98 20.11 -12.84
CA ALA A 53 8.38 19.92 -11.52
C ALA A 53 8.41 18.46 -11.05
N TYR A 54 8.28 17.50 -11.96
CA TYR A 54 8.27 16.07 -11.64
C TYR A 54 9.64 15.42 -11.81
N TYR A 55 10.39 15.78 -12.86
CA TYR A 55 11.69 15.19 -13.19
C TYR A 55 12.90 16.03 -12.74
N GLY A 56 12.73 17.31 -12.39
CA GLY A 56 13.86 18.22 -12.15
C GLY A 56 14.71 17.93 -10.91
N HIS A 57 14.24 17.05 -10.01
CA HIS A 57 14.99 16.65 -8.80
C HIS A 57 15.52 15.21 -8.91
N MET A 58 15.80 14.73 -10.12
CA MET A 58 16.26 13.36 -10.33
C MET A 58 17.74 13.15 -10.00
N PRO A 59 18.12 11.92 -9.63
CA PRO A 59 19.53 11.50 -9.61
C PRO A 59 20.19 11.74 -10.97
N ASP A 60 21.49 12.06 -10.96
CA ASP A 60 22.28 12.21 -12.19
C ASP A 60 22.18 10.94 -13.07
N ILE A 61 21.66 11.13 -14.28
CA ILE A 61 21.47 10.07 -15.28
C ILE A 61 22.66 9.96 -16.24
N GLY A 62 23.49 11.01 -16.37
CA GLY A 62 24.57 11.07 -17.37
C GLY A 62 25.71 10.09 -17.12
N ARG A 63 25.79 9.50 -15.92
CA ARG A 63 26.77 8.46 -15.56
C ARG A 63 26.23 7.04 -15.68
N LYS A 64 24.96 6.87 -16.00
CA LYS A 64 24.31 5.56 -16.05
C LYS A 64 24.52 4.92 -17.43
N THR A 65 25.04 3.70 -17.47
CA THR A 65 25.37 2.95 -18.68
C THR A 65 24.67 1.60 -18.76
N SER A 66 23.91 1.20 -17.73
CA SER A 66 23.15 -0.05 -17.74
C SER A 66 21.92 -0.01 -16.83
N TRP A 67 20.97 -0.92 -17.12
CA TRP A 67 19.78 -1.15 -16.31
C TRP A 67 20.10 -1.33 -14.82
N GLN A 68 21.21 -2.01 -14.49
CA GLN A 68 21.60 -2.34 -13.10
C GLN A 68 21.90 -1.12 -12.24
N GLN A 69 22.18 0.04 -12.85
CA GLN A 69 22.45 1.29 -12.14
C GLN A 69 21.19 2.13 -11.89
N LEU A 70 20.01 1.68 -12.35
CA LEU A 70 18.75 2.34 -12.03
C LEU A 70 18.30 1.93 -10.62
N ASP A 71 17.86 2.91 -9.83
CA ASP A 71 17.26 2.68 -8.52
C ASP A 71 15.73 2.65 -8.62
N THR A 72 15.06 2.19 -7.56
CA THR A 72 13.59 2.17 -7.49
C THR A 72 12.98 3.54 -7.76
N THR A 73 13.61 4.62 -7.28
CA THR A 73 13.09 5.98 -7.42
C THR A 73 12.93 6.34 -8.89
N LEU A 74 13.98 6.16 -9.69
CA LEU A 74 13.98 6.43 -11.11
C LEU A 74 13.03 5.47 -11.86
N CYS A 75 13.08 4.18 -11.54
CA CYS A 75 12.23 3.18 -12.19
C CYS A 75 10.75 3.48 -12.00
N MET A 76 10.34 3.75 -10.76
CA MET A 76 8.94 4.04 -10.42
C MET A 76 8.48 5.38 -10.99
N ARG A 77 9.38 6.34 -11.13
CA ARG A 77 9.07 7.64 -11.72
C ARG A 77 8.70 7.52 -13.21
N VAL A 78 9.39 6.66 -13.96
CA VAL A 78 9.07 6.33 -15.36
C VAL A 78 7.84 5.43 -15.47
N LEU A 79 7.75 4.38 -14.64
CA LEU A 79 6.61 3.46 -14.66
C LEU A 79 5.29 4.15 -14.28
N LEU A 80 5.35 5.14 -13.40
CA LEU A 80 4.20 5.92 -12.93
C LEU A 80 4.23 7.34 -13.50
N ASP A 81 4.81 7.54 -14.69
CA ASP A 81 4.91 8.85 -15.33
C ASP A 81 3.53 9.53 -15.39
N PRO A 82 3.41 10.79 -14.92
CA PRO A 82 2.13 11.48 -14.93
C PRO A 82 1.68 11.76 -16.36
N GLU A 83 0.61 11.09 -16.77
CA GLU A 83 -0.01 11.26 -18.09
C GLU A 83 -0.58 12.67 -18.30
N ASN A 84 -0.99 13.36 -17.22
CA ASN A 84 -1.74 14.62 -17.29
C ASN A 84 -0.91 15.87 -17.56
N ASP A 85 0.42 15.79 -17.37
CA ASP A 85 1.33 16.95 -17.49
C ASP A 85 2.18 16.88 -18.77
N ALA A 86 1.95 15.90 -19.63
CA ALA A 86 2.77 15.62 -20.81
C ALA A 86 2.03 15.92 -22.12
N SER A 87 2.71 16.55 -23.06
CA SER A 87 2.24 16.65 -24.45
C SER A 87 2.23 15.28 -25.15
N GLN A 88 3.07 14.34 -24.69
CA GLN A 88 3.16 12.96 -25.15
C GLN A 88 3.28 12.03 -23.93
N PRO A 89 2.17 11.58 -23.33
CA PRO A 89 2.20 10.76 -22.13
C PRO A 89 2.83 9.39 -22.41
N LEU A 90 3.81 9.00 -21.59
CA LEU A 90 4.37 7.67 -21.62
C LEU A 90 3.55 6.74 -20.71
N ASP A 91 2.52 6.12 -21.27
CA ASP A 91 1.73 5.13 -20.52
C ASP A 91 2.26 3.70 -20.73
N LEU A 92 3.34 3.36 -20.01
CA LEU A 92 3.88 2.00 -20.02
C LEU A 92 2.86 0.99 -19.46
N LEU A 93 2.18 1.35 -18.37
CA LEU A 93 1.35 0.41 -17.62
C LEU A 93 -0.03 0.17 -18.26
N GLY A 94 -0.57 1.16 -18.98
CA GLY A 94 -1.84 1.07 -19.69
C GLY A 94 -1.85 0.07 -20.84
N SER A 95 -0.68 -0.27 -21.37
CA SER A 95 -0.55 -1.26 -22.44
C SER A 95 -0.67 -2.72 -21.95
N THR A 96 -0.70 -2.95 -20.64
CA THR A 96 -0.84 -4.31 -20.08
C THR A 96 -2.26 -4.84 -20.13
N ALA A 97 -2.42 -6.17 -20.03
CA ALA A 97 -3.73 -6.80 -19.93
C ALA A 97 -4.55 -6.32 -18.71
N HIS A 98 -3.85 -5.93 -17.63
CA HIS A 98 -4.45 -5.47 -16.37
C HIS A 98 -3.76 -4.21 -15.85
N PRO A 99 -4.02 -3.02 -16.43
CA PRO A 99 -3.34 -1.77 -16.05
C PRO A 99 -3.52 -1.40 -14.56
N GLY A 100 -4.67 -1.72 -14.00
CA GLY A 100 -4.97 -1.50 -12.59
C GLY A 100 -4.08 -2.33 -11.66
N SER A 101 -3.84 -3.61 -11.94
CA SER A 101 -2.96 -4.44 -11.13
C SER A 101 -1.50 -4.04 -11.32
N ALA A 102 -1.08 -3.72 -12.55
CA ALA A 102 0.26 -3.21 -12.84
C ALA A 102 0.58 -1.93 -12.04
N ARG A 103 -0.34 -0.95 -12.01
CA ARG A 103 -0.21 0.27 -11.20
C ARG A 103 -0.21 -0.03 -9.70
N ARG A 104 -1.02 -0.97 -9.22
CA ARG A 104 -0.99 -1.41 -7.81
C ARG A 104 0.35 -2.01 -7.43
N ALA A 105 0.89 -2.92 -8.25
CA ALA A 105 2.18 -3.56 -8.02
C ALA A 105 3.33 -2.54 -7.94
N CYS A 106 3.43 -1.62 -8.90
CA CYS A 106 4.44 -0.57 -8.87
C CYS A 106 4.32 0.31 -7.61
N ASN A 107 3.10 0.69 -7.21
CA ASN A 107 2.89 1.44 -5.99
C ASN A 107 3.25 0.66 -4.72
N ALA A 108 2.92 -0.64 -4.65
CA ALA A 108 3.28 -1.50 -3.53
C ALA A 108 4.80 -1.61 -3.37
N VAL A 109 5.54 -1.85 -4.46
CA VAL A 109 7.02 -1.86 -4.47
C VAL A 109 7.59 -0.52 -4.02
N ARG A 110 7.05 0.60 -4.53
CA ARG A 110 7.46 1.95 -4.11
C ARG A 110 7.24 2.17 -2.61
N MET A 111 6.09 1.75 -2.07
CA MET A 111 5.78 1.88 -0.64
C MET A 111 6.72 1.02 0.22
N ALA A 112 6.91 -0.25 -0.13
CA ALA A 112 7.81 -1.15 0.57
C ALA A 112 9.24 -0.62 0.61
N ARG A 113 9.75 -0.14 -0.54
CA ARG A 113 11.08 0.45 -0.64
C ARG A 113 11.21 1.69 0.22
N ASN A 114 10.23 2.60 0.17
CA ASN A 114 10.28 3.86 0.92
C ASN A 114 10.23 3.60 2.44
N GLU A 115 9.38 2.69 2.90
CA GLU A 115 9.36 2.28 4.30
C GLU A 115 10.71 1.68 4.73
N ALA A 116 11.28 0.78 3.91
CA ALA A 116 12.58 0.18 4.17
C ALA A 116 13.72 1.21 4.22
N ALA A 117 13.71 2.21 3.33
CA ALA A 117 14.72 3.27 3.29
C ALA A 117 14.68 4.19 4.52
N HIS A 118 13.54 4.28 5.20
CA HIS A 118 13.35 5.09 6.41
C HIS A 118 13.26 4.25 7.68
N ALA A 119 13.55 2.96 7.61
CA ALA A 119 13.53 2.09 8.77
C ALA A 119 14.59 2.52 9.79
N ALA A 120 14.15 2.82 11.00
CA ALA A 120 15.00 3.26 12.11
C ALA A 120 14.86 2.34 13.35
N ASP A 121 13.78 1.56 13.42
CA ASP A 121 13.45 0.71 14.56
C ASP A 121 12.78 -0.60 14.11
N ARG A 122 12.57 -1.52 15.05
CA ARG A 122 11.92 -2.82 14.77
C ARG A 122 10.52 -2.66 14.17
N SER A 123 9.78 -1.61 14.53
CA SER A 123 8.42 -1.39 14.05
C SER A 123 8.42 -1.02 12.56
N SER A 124 9.25 -0.06 12.18
CA SER A 124 9.43 0.37 10.79
C SER A 124 10.07 -0.72 9.92
N GLY A 125 11.04 -1.47 10.44
CA GLY A 125 11.57 -2.67 9.76
C GLY A 125 10.51 -3.76 9.55
N GLY A 126 9.66 -4.02 10.56
CA GLY A 126 8.53 -4.95 10.42
C GLY A 126 7.48 -4.48 9.43
N ARG A 127 7.16 -3.18 9.41
CA ARG A 127 6.24 -2.58 8.44
C ARG A 127 6.78 -2.69 7.01
N ALA A 128 8.08 -2.47 6.80
CA ALA A 128 8.73 -2.67 5.51
C ALA A 128 8.61 -4.12 5.02
N ALA A 129 8.78 -5.10 5.91
CA ALA A 129 8.64 -6.52 5.58
C ALA A 129 7.20 -6.89 5.20
N ILE A 130 6.19 -6.34 5.88
CA ILE A 130 4.77 -6.53 5.54
C ILE A 130 4.45 -5.93 4.16
N LEU A 131 4.89 -4.69 3.91
CA LEU A 131 4.67 -4.04 2.61
C LEU A 131 5.40 -4.78 1.48
N PHE A 132 6.57 -5.36 1.76
CA PHE A 132 7.27 -6.18 0.77
C PHE A 132 6.50 -7.46 0.45
N ASP A 133 5.94 -8.14 1.45
CA ASP A 133 5.09 -9.32 1.23
C ASP A 133 3.86 -8.99 0.37
N GLU A 134 3.17 -7.88 0.69
CA GLU A 134 2.05 -7.36 -0.12
C GLU A 134 2.49 -7.00 -1.55
N ALA A 135 3.69 -6.43 -1.71
CA ALA A 135 4.24 -6.12 -3.02
C ALA A 135 4.47 -7.39 -3.85
N VAL A 136 4.96 -8.49 -3.25
CA VAL A 136 5.12 -9.77 -3.94
C VAL A 136 3.78 -10.32 -4.43
N GLU A 137 2.72 -10.24 -3.62
CA GLU A 137 1.37 -10.65 -4.05
C GLU A 137 0.85 -9.80 -5.22
N CYS A 138 1.05 -8.48 -5.15
CA CYS A 138 0.64 -7.59 -6.25
C CYS A 138 1.45 -7.86 -7.53
N ILE A 139 2.73 -8.23 -7.41
CA ILE A 139 3.59 -8.60 -8.55
C ILE A 139 3.12 -9.90 -9.17
N GLU A 140 2.76 -10.92 -8.37
CA GLU A 140 2.18 -12.15 -8.90
C GLU A 140 0.90 -11.85 -9.68
N GLU A 141 -0.03 -11.08 -9.11
CA GLU A 141 -1.29 -10.70 -9.78
C GLU A 141 -1.06 -9.96 -11.11
N ALA A 142 -0.06 -9.08 -11.16
CA ALA A 142 0.17 -8.22 -12.31
C ALA A 142 1.10 -8.82 -13.38
N TYR A 143 2.08 -9.64 -12.97
CA TYR A 143 3.23 -9.98 -13.81
C TYR A 143 3.62 -11.46 -13.83
N ALA A 144 2.87 -12.35 -13.18
CA ALA A 144 3.12 -13.79 -13.29
C ALA A 144 3.05 -14.26 -14.76
N GLY A 145 4.06 -15.01 -15.20
CA GLY A 145 4.17 -15.48 -16.57
C GLY A 145 4.56 -14.41 -17.59
N THR A 146 4.89 -13.20 -17.15
CA THR A 146 5.37 -12.11 -18.01
C THR A 146 6.75 -11.62 -17.55
N ALA A 147 6.83 -10.52 -16.83
CA ALA A 147 8.08 -9.98 -16.29
C ALA A 147 8.71 -10.89 -15.22
N PHE A 148 7.93 -11.82 -14.64
CA PHE A 148 8.41 -12.77 -13.63
C PHE A 148 8.00 -14.20 -13.97
N SER A 149 9.00 -15.08 -13.98
CA SER A 149 8.79 -16.53 -14.00
C SER A 149 8.32 -17.05 -12.63
N GLU A 150 7.70 -18.24 -12.60
CA GLU A 150 7.31 -18.91 -11.35
C GLU A 150 8.47 -19.07 -10.37
N ARG A 151 9.66 -19.41 -10.88
CA ARG A 151 10.88 -19.56 -10.06
C ARG A 151 11.30 -18.24 -9.42
N GLU A 152 11.16 -17.13 -10.13
CA GLU A 152 11.50 -15.81 -9.58
C GLU A 152 10.49 -15.36 -8.53
N LEU A 153 9.19 -15.61 -8.76
CA LEU A 153 8.16 -15.35 -7.75
C LEU A 153 8.38 -16.18 -6.49
N ALA A 154 8.70 -17.47 -6.63
CA ALA A 154 9.03 -18.35 -5.51
C ALA A 154 10.19 -17.80 -4.66
N LYS A 155 11.26 -17.30 -5.31
CA LYS A 155 12.38 -16.65 -4.62
C LYS A 155 11.91 -15.44 -3.81
N TYR A 156 11.05 -14.58 -4.36
CA TYR A 156 10.58 -13.40 -3.64
C TYR A 156 9.64 -13.73 -2.48
N TYR A 157 8.84 -14.79 -2.60
CA TYR A 157 8.03 -15.31 -1.51
C TYR A 157 8.87 -15.91 -0.37
N GLU A 158 9.98 -16.57 -0.69
CA GLU A 158 10.93 -17.05 0.31
C GLU A 158 11.60 -15.88 1.04
N LEU A 159 12.09 -14.89 0.28
CA LEU A 159 12.66 -13.65 0.84
C LEU A 159 11.66 -12.91 1.72
N SER A 160 10.39 -12.76 1.30
CA SER A 160 9.38 -12.08 2.10
C SER A 160 9.14 -12.78 3.43
N SER A 161 9.11 -14.12 3.42
CA SER A 161 8.93 -14.95 4.62
C SER A 161 10.09 -14.76 5.59
N GLU A 162 11.32 -14.74 5.07
CA GLU A 162 12.53 -14.55 5.86
C GLU A 162 12.61 -13.15 6.46
N TYR A 163 12.26 -12.11 5.70
CA TYR A 163 12.20 -10.74 6.22
C TYR A 163 11.16 -10.58 7.32
N LEU A 164 9.96 -11.14 7.15
CA LEU A 164 8.93 -11.15 8.18
C LEU A 164 9.44 -11.83 9.47
N ARG A 165 10.09 -12.99 9.34
CA ARG A 165 10.67 -13.74 10.46
C ARG A 165 11.73 -12.93 11.21
N ARG A 166 12.68 -12.32 10.48
CA ARG A 166 13.78 -11.51 11.05
C ARG A 166 13.29 -10.24 11.72
N CYS A 167 12.21 -9.65 11.22
CA CYS A 167 11.55 -8.52 11.86
C CYS A 167 10.62 -8.92 13.02
N GLY A 168 10.44 -10.21 13.30
CA GLY A 168 9.56 -10.72 14.36
C GLY A 168 8.07 -10.56 14.05
N VAL A 169 7.70 -10.38 12.77
CA VAL A 169 6.32 -10.25 12.32
C VAL A 169 5.69 -11.64 12.19
N GLY A 170 4.59 -11.89 12.92
CA GLY A 170 3.85 -13.17 12.86
C GLY A 170 4.15 -14.17 13.99
N GLY A 171 4.97 -13.81 14.97
CA GLY A 171 5.23 -14.64 16.15
C GLY A 171 6.26 -15.76 15.92
N LYS A 172 6.71 -16.39 17.02
CA LYS A 172 7.95 -17.18 17.12
C LYS A 172 7.96 -18.56 16.43
N ASN A 173 6.95 -18.89 15.61
CA ASN A 173 6.78 -20.23 15.05
C ASN A 173 6.95 -20.24 13.53
N ALA A 174 8.19 -20.07 13.09
CA ALA A 174 8.67 -20.67 11.86
C ALA A 174 10.13 -21.07 12.14
N PRO A 175 10.43 -22.37 12.26
CA PRO A 175 11.83 -22.80 12.31
C PRO A 175 12.53 -22.24 11.06
N PRO A 176 13.76 -21.73 11.16
CA PRO A 176 14.55 -21.48 9.96
C PRO A 176 14.58 -22.77 9.13
N PRO A 177 14.57 -22.69 7.78
CA PRO A 177 14.84 -23.86 6.96
C PRO A 177 16.20 -24.40 7.40
N GLN A 178 16.17 -25.53 8.12
CA GLN A 178 17.38 -26.23 8.50
C GLN A 178 18.00 -26.71 7.19
N GLN A 179 19.20 -26.23 6.88
CA GLN A 179 20.05 -26.86 5.88
C GLN A 179 20.38 -28.26 6.42
N GLU A 180 19.56 -29.24 6.08
CA GLU A 180 19.94 -30.63 6.22
C GLU A 180 21.14 -30.89 5.28
N ALA A 181 22.25 -31.35 5.88
CA ALA A 181 23.38 -31.88 5.16
C ALA A 181 22.92 -33.04 4.27
N PRO A 182 23.52 -33.25 3.08
CA PRO A 182 22.97 -34.18 2.10
C PRO A 182 23.24 -35.62 2.54
N GLU A 183 22.20 -36.33 2.96
CA GLU A 183 22.21 -37.79 2.87
C GLU A 183 21.83 -38.19 1.44
N ALA A 184 22.71 -39.01 0.85
CA ALA A 184 22.59 -39.51 -0.50
C ALA A 184 21.39 -40.46 -0.62
N GLY A 185 20.39 -40.06 -1.42
CA GLY A 185 19.26 -40.92 -1.78
C GLY A 185 18.36 -40.20 -2.78
N GLN A 186 18.22 -40.77 -3.97
CA GLN A 186 17.54 -40.19 -5.12
C GLN A 186 16.02 -40.05 -4.92
N SER A 187 15.49 -38.85 -5.18
CA SER A 187 14.23 -38.63 -5.92
C SER A 187 14.11 -37.16 -6.31
N ALA A 188 13.55 -36.91 -7.50
CA ALA A 188 13.44 -35.59 -8.15
C ALA A 188 12.89 -34.49 -7.21
N PRO A 189 13.32 -33.22 -7.36
CA PRO A 189 12.83 -32.14 -6.52
C PRO A 189 11.32 -31.97 -6.72
N GLU A 190 10.56 -32.38 -5.72
CA GLU A 190 9.15 -32.05 -5.59
C GLU A 190 9.06 -30.52 -5.55
N VAL A 191 8.45 -29.95 -6.60
CA VAL A 191 8.19 -28.51 -6.69
C VAL A 191 7.24 -28.19 -5.55
N ASN A 192 7.79 -27.65 -4.46
CA ASN A 192 7.01 -27.17 -3.34
C ASN A 192 6.19 -25.98 -3.85
N VAL A 193 4.94 -26.24 -4.20
CA VAL A 193 3.98 -25.23 -4.63
C VAL A 193 3.75 -24.33 -3.42
N TYR A 194 4.42 -23.17 -3.44
CA TYR A 194 4.18 -22.12 -2.46
C TYR A 194 2.68 -21.82 -2.44
N PRO A 195 2.04 -21.74 -1.26
CA PRO A 195 0.62 -21.45 -1.18
C PRO A 195 0.36 -20.11 -1.87
N THR A 196 -0.46 -20.16 -2.92
CA THR A 196 -0.86 -19.01 -3.77
C THR A 196 -1.38 -17.85 -2.93
N GLY A 197 -1.34 -16.63 -3.50
CA GLY A 197 -1.74 -15.38 -2.83
C GLY A 197 -3.05 -15.47 -2.03
N ALA A 198 -4.07 -16.23 -2.46
CA ALA A 198 -5.31 -16.41 -1.70
C ALA A 198 -5.14 -17.16 -0.36
N ALA A 199 -4.24 -18.15 -0.30
CA ALA A 199 -3.91 -18.88 0.93
C ALA A 199 -3.03 -18.03 1.87
N ARG A 200 -2.15 -17.18 1.32
CA ARG A 200 -1.39 -16.20 2.10
C ARG A 200 -2.22 -15.03 2.60
N GLN A 201 -3.14 -14.48 1.81
CA GLN A 201 -4.07 -13.43 2.25
C GLN A 201 -4.93 -13.87 3.43
N LYS A 202 -5.38 -15.12 3.46
CA LYS A 202 -6.04 -15.69 4.63
C LYS A 202 -5.11 -15.75 5.85
N ALA A 203 -3.85 -16.12 5.66
CA ALA A 203 -2.85 -16.12 6.72
C ALA A 203 -2.48 -14.69 7.20
N ALA A 204 -2.39 -13.72 6.30
CA ALA A 204 -2.14 -12.31 6.58
C ALA A 204 -3.32 -11.67 7.34
N ALA A 205 -4.55 -11.88 6.87
CA ALA A 205 -5.77 -11.42 7.56
C ALA A 205 -5.95 -12.08 8.95
N ALA A 206 -5.48 -13.32 9.11
CA ALA A 206 -5.43 -13.97 10.43
C ALA A 206 -4.36 -13.36 11.34
N ARG A 207 -3.24 -12.88 10.79
CA ARG A 207 -2.14 -12.23 11.52
C ARG A 207 -2.51 -10.83 12.02
N GLU A 208 -3.23 -10.02 11.23
CA GLU A 208 -3.73 -8.70 11.67
C GLU A 208 -4.72 -8.80 12.84
N LYS A 209 -5.52 -9.87 12.87
CA LYS A 209 -6.40 -10.16 14.02
C LYS A 209 -5.60 -10.49 15.28
N ASN A 210 -4.46 -11.16 15.14
CA ASN A 210 -3.60 -11.49 16.28
C ASN A 210 -2.78 -10.29 16.80
N THR A 211 -2.35 -9.36 15.94
CA THR A 211 -1.66 -8.14 16.38
C THR A 211 -2.61 -7.13 17.04
N SER A 212 -3.87 -7.04 16.59
CA SER A 212 -4.91 -6.25 17.24
C SER A 212 -5.38 -6.85 18.57
N ALA A 213 -5.45 -8.19 18.69
CA ALA A 213 -5.71 -8.88 19.95
C ALA A 213 -4.57 -8.72 20.97
N ALA A 214 -3.31 -8.76 20.53
CA ALA A 214 -2.16 -8.48 21.39
C ALA A 214 -2.17 -7.03 21.92
N ARG A 215 -2.65 -6.06 21.13
CA ARG A 215 -2.80 -4.65 21.54
C ARG A 215 -3.97 -4.42 22.51
N ALA A 216 -4.98 -5.28 22.49
CA ALA A 216 -6.08 -5.28 23.47
C ALA A 216 -5.67 -5.92 24.82
N GLY A 217 -4.71 -6.84 24.82
CA GLY A 217 -4.17 -7.49 26.02
C GLY A 217 -3.26 -6.61 26.91
N THR A 218 -2.66 -5.54 26.36
CA THR A 218 -1.72 -4.68 27.11
C THR A 218 -2.41 -3.55 27.90
N ARG A 219 -3.75 -3.48 27.92
CA ARG A 219 -4.49 -2.42 28.65
C ARG A 219 -5.07 -2.82 30.01
N SER A 220 -4.84 -4.05 30.46
CA SER A 220 -5.30 -4.54 31.76
C SER A 220 -4.14 -5.10 32.57
N GLY A 221 -3.35 -4.23 33.19
CA GLY A 221 -2.24 -4.71 34.01
C GLY A 221 -1.36 -3.65 34.67
N THR A 222 -1.94 -2.61 35.28
CA THR A 222 -1.24 -1.84 36.33
C THR A 222 -2.25 -1.08 37.20
N ARG A 223 -2.53 -1.60 38.39
CA ARG A 223 -2.80 -0.77 39.58
C ARG A 223 -2.48 -1.55 40.85
N GLU A 224 -1.19 -1.62 41.17
CA GLU A 224 -0.74 -1.78 42.54
C GLU A 224 -1.15 -0.54 43.35
N LYS A 225 -1.71 -0.75 44.54
CA LYS A 225 -1.64 0.24 45.62
C LYS A 225 -1.74 -0.48 46.96
N ASP A 226 -0.59 -0.65 47.59
CA ASP A 226 -0.45 -0.91 49.02
C ASP A 226 -0.88 0.32 49.83
N SER A 227 -1.68 0.09 50.88
CA SER A 227 -1.58 0.81 52.17
C SER A 227 -2.50 0.17 53.23
N LYS A 228 -1.88 -0.50 54.21
CA LYS A 228 -2.33 -0.77 55.60
C LYS A 228 -2.65 0.59 56.29
N THR A 229 -3.67 0.83 57.12
CA THR A 229 -4.11 0.23 58.41
C THR A 229 -5.41 0.93 58.89
N GLY A 230 -6.27 0.27 59.68
CA GLY A 230 -6.97 0.92 60.80
C GLY A 230 -8.51 0.94 60.84
N ALA A 231 -9.08 -0.06 61.54
CA ALA A 231 -10.18 -0.01 62.52
C ALA A 231 -11.62 0.53 62.22
N SER A 232 -12.56 -0.37 62.56
CA SER A 232 -13.88 -0.16 63.21
C SER A 232 -15.11 0.21 62.37
N GLY A 233 -16.21 -0.52 62.60
CA GLY A 233 -17.55 -0.14 62.14
C GLY A 233 -18.48 -1.31 61.80
N SER A 234 -18.99 -2.01 62.81
CA SER A 234 -20.04 -3.04 62.72
C SER A 234 -21.42 -2.49 62.29
N ARG A 235 -22.22 -3.27 61.54
CA ARG A 235 -23.62 -3.72 61.84
C ARG A 235 -24.49 -3.95 60.59
N GLY A 236 -25.30 -5.03 60.64
CA GLY A 236 -26.55 -5.22 59.87
C GLY A 236 -26.47 -6.29 58.78
N SER A 237 -26.63 -7.59 59.05
CA SER A 237 -27.85 -8.37 59.36
C SER A 237 -28.51 -9.05 58.15
N SER A 238 -28.56 -10.40 58.20
CA SER A 238 -29.63 -11.32 57.74
C SER A 238 -30.04 -11.30 56.26
N SER A 239 -30.37 -12.39 55.57
CA SER A 239 -30.55 -13.81 55.87
C SER A 239 -30.86 -14.47 54.52
N GLY A 240 -30.34 -15.65 54.26
CA GLY A 240 -30.67 -16.42 53.07
C GLY A 240 -32.13 -16.88 53.02
N LYS A 241 -32.63 -17.13 51.81
CA LYS A 241 -33.61 -18.18 51.55
C LYS A 241 -33.57 -18.63 50.09
N THR A 242 -33.58 -19.94 49.94
CA THR A 242 -33.68 -20.78 48.76
C THR A 242 -35.06 -20.70 48.09
N GLY A 243 -35.15 -20.98 46.79
CA GLY A 243 -36.42 -21.21 46.10
C GLY A 243 -36.29 -21.30 44.57
N SER A 244 -36.53 -22.49 44.03
CA SER A 244 -36.48 -22.90 42.62
C SER A 244 -37.53 -22.26 41.70
N GLY A 245 -37.30 -22.31 40.38
CA GLY A 245 -38.40 -22.24 39.41
C GLY A 245 -37.97 -22.08 37.96
N SER A 246 -37.79 -23.21 37.26
CA SER A 246 -37.69 -23.30 35.81
C SER A 246 -39.04 -22.97 35.14
N THR A 247 -39.08 -22.19 34.06
CA THR A 247 -39.90 -22.54 32.88
C THR A 247 -39.41 -21.86 31.60
N SER A 248 -39.19 -22.71 30.60
CA SER A 248 -39.08 -22.43 29.18
C SER A 248 -40.34 -21.74 28.61
N ARG A 249 -40.17 -20.87 27.60
CA ARG A 249 -41.14 -20.78 26.50
C ARG A 249 -40.51 -20.22 25.22
N LYS A 250 -40.44 -21.09 24.21
CA LYS A 250 -40.26 -20.84 22.77
C LYS A 250 -41.59 -20.41 22.13
N ILE A 251 -41.48 -20.09 20.83
CA ILE A 251 -42.48 -19.99 19.74
C ILE A 251 -42.75 -18.53 19.36
N GLY A 252 -42.58 -18.06 18.12
CA GLY A 252 -42.25 -18.68 16.84
C GLY A 252 -43.04 -18.00 15.71
N GLN A 253 -42.35 -17.70 14.59
CA GLN A 253 -42.86 -17.68 13.18
C GLN A 253 -44.01 -16.71 12.82
N SER A 254 -44.19 -16.15 11.63
CA SER A 254 -43.54 -16.20 10.30
C SER A 254 -44.32 -15.23 9.38
N SER A 255 -43.69 -14.80 8.25
CA SER A 255 -44.29 -14.62 6.89
C SER A 255 -45.48 -13.63 6.72
N THR A 256 -45.69 -12.84 5.66
CA THR A 256 -45.35 -12.94 4.23
C THR A 256 -45.82 -11.67 3.51
N ARG A 257 -45.29 -11.46 2.31
CA ARG A 257 -45.66 -10.51 1.24
C ARG A 257 -47.16 -10.40 0.93
N SER A 258 -47.60 -9.22 0.45
CA SER A 258 -48.51 -9.12 -0.70
C SER A 258 -48.59 -7.71 -1.32
N SER A 259 -48.87 -7.70 -2.61
CA SER A 259 -48.84 -6.62 -3.59
C SER A 259 -50.17 -5.88 -3.83
N SER A 260 -50.05 -4.71 -4.47
CA SER A 260 -50.87 -4.16 -5.57
C SER A 260 -51.96 -3.10 -5.32
N LYS A 261 -51.97 -2.13 -6.26
CA LYS A 261 -53.07 -1.25 -6.77
C LYS A 261 -53.58 -0.11 -5.84
N GLY A 262 -53.75 1.14 -6.28
CA GLY A 262 -53.53 1.81 -7.57
C GLY A 262 -54.05 3.27 -7.60
N ARG A 263 -53.56 4.03 -8.60
CA ARG A 263 -54.13 5.17 -9.37
C ARG A 263 -54.63 6.49 -8.70
N GLY A 264 -54.04 7.60 -9.15
CA GLY A 264 -54.65 8.94 -9.25
C GLY A 264 -53.65 10.12 -9.36
N ARG A 265 -53.50 10.74 -10.54
CA ARG A 265 -52.80 12.02 -10.87
C ARG A 265 -53.85 13.10 -11.20
N PRO A 266 -53.56 14.41 -11.48
CA PRO A 266 -52.27 15.14 -11.47
C PRO A 266 -52.33 16.58 -10.84
N ALA A 267 -51.17 17.27 -10.86
CA ALA A 267 -50.95 18.72 -11.13
C ALA A 267 -50.14 19.46 -10.05
N GLY A 268 -49.01 20.05 -10.45
CA GLY A 268 -48.18 20.91 -9.61
C GLY A 268 -46.80 21.13 -10.21
N ARG A 269 -46.62 22.25 -10.92
CA ARG A 269 -45.43 22.69 -11.64
C ARG A 269 -44.64 23.67 -10.77
N ALA A 270 -43.39 23.37 -10.44
CA ALA A 270 -42.33 24.31 -10.05
C ALA A 270 -41.02 23.53 -9.85
N LYS A 271 -39.80 24.03 -10.02
CA LYS A 271 -39.16 25.08 -10.83
C LYS A 271 -37.67 24.76 -10.61
N LYS A 272 -36.92 24.45 -11.67
CA LYS A 272 -35.51 24.02 -11.58
C LYS A 272 -34.65 25.26 -11.27
N GLU A 273 -34.09 25.33 -10.06
CA GLU A 273 -33.16 26.38 -9.66
C GLU A 273 -31.82 26.15 -10.37
N LYS A 274 -31.30 27.21 -11.00
CA LYS A 274 -29.98 27.21 -11.65
C LYS A 274 -29.00 27.76 -10.63
N ASP A 275 -27.95 27.00 -10.32
CA ASP A 275 -26.82 27.44 -9.51
C ASP A 275 -26.06 28.60 -10.19
N THR A 276 -26.46 29.83 -9.90
CA THR A 276 -25.75 31.06 -10.29
C THR A 276 -24.79 31.57 -9.20
N GLY A 277 -24.36 30.70 -8.28
CA GLY A 277 -23.38 31.03 -7.24
C GLY A 277 -21.92 30.90 -7.70
N SER A 278 -21.64 30.08 -8.71
CA SER A 278 -20.27 29.76 -9.14
C SER A 278 -19.66 30.82 -10.05
N GLN A 279 -20.43 31.44 -10.95
CA GLN A 279 -19.89 32.45 -11.86
C GLN A 279 -19.53 33.75 -11.15
N ALA A 280 -20.35 34.22 -10.20
CA ALA A 280 -20.05 35.45 -9.45
C ALA A 280 -18.76 35.32 -8.62
N ALA A 281 -18.53 34.15 -8.00
CA ALA A 281 -17.30 33.86 -7.27
C ALA A 281 -16.07 33.79 -8.19
N LEU A 282 -16.22 33.19 -9.39
CA LEU A 282 -15.17 33.16 -10.41
C LEU A 282 -14.83 34.57 -10.93
N PHE A 283 -15.83 35.40 -11.20
CA PHE A 283 -15.60 36.79 -11.63
C PHE A 283 -14.89 37.61 -10.56
N LEU A 284 -15.25 37.44 -9.29
CA LEU A 284 -14.56 38.11 -8.17
C LEU A 284 -13.10 37.64 -8.02
N ALA A 285 -12.84 36.34 -8.17
CA ALA A 285 -11.49 35.80 -8.09
C ALA A 285 -10.59 36.31 -9.23
N VAL A 286 -11.12 36.36 -10.46
CA VAL A 286 -10.39 36.91 -11.62
C VAL A 286 -10.15 38.41 -11.46
N ALA A 287 -11.14 39.17 -10.99
CA ALA A 287 -10.98 40.61 -10.75
C ALA A 287 -9.90 40.92 -9.70
N ALA A 288 -9.85 40.16 -8.61
CA ALA A 288 -8.83 40.31 -7.58
C ALA A 288 -7.41 40.03 -8.11
N LEU A 289 -7.28 39.01 -8.98
CA LEU A 289 -6.00 38.64 -9.58
C LEU A 289 -5.50 39.73 -10.55
N VAL A 290 -6.39 40.30 -11.36
CA VAL A 290 -6.07 41.41 -12.26
C VAL A 290 -5.65 42.67 -11.49
N ILE A 291 -6.37 43.01 -10.41
CA ILE A 291 -6.00 44.16 -9.55
C ILE A 291 -4.63 43.94 -8.90
N GLY A 292 -4.35 42.73 -8.41
CA GLY A 292 -3.05 42.37 -7.83
C GLY A 292 -1.90 42.48 -8.83
N LEU A 293 -2.11 42.04 -10.07
CA LEU A 293 -1.14 42.18 -11.16
C LEU A 293 -0.91 43.65 -11.55
N LEU A 294 -1.97 44.46 -11.61
CA LEU A 294 -1.86 45.89 -11.89
C LEU A 294 -1.10 46.65 -10.78
N MET A 295 -1.38 46.36 -9.52
CA MET A 295 -0.63 46.96 -8.40
C MET A 295 0.84 46.53 -8.40
N ARG A 296 1.14 45.28 -8.77
CA ARG A 296 2.52 44.80 -8.91
C ARG A 296 3.23 45.44 -10.10
N ALA A 297 2.56 45.65 -11.22
CA ALA A 297 3.10 46.34 -12.39
C ALA A 297 3.37 47.83 -12.12
N ALA A 298 2.48 48.50 -11.38
CA ALA A 298 2.70 49.88 -10.94
C ALA A 298 3.88 50.00 -9.96
N GLY A 299 4.03 49.04 -9.04
CA GLY A 299 5.18 48.98 -8.12
C GLY A 299 6.52 48.68 -8.79
N MET A 300 6.50 48.04 -9.97
CA MET A 300 7.69 47.77 -10.79
C MET A 300 8.00 48.89 -11.80
N GLY A 301 7.29 50.02 -11.76
CA GLY A 301 7.53 51.16 -12.64
C GLY A 301 7.22 50.89 -14.12
N LEU A 302 6.45 49.84 -14.43
CA LEU A 302 6.09 49.45 -15.80
C LEU A 302 4.80 50.11 -16.29
N TRP A 303 4.49 51.30 -15.76
CA TRP A 303 3.41 52.18 -16.19
C TRP A 303 4.05 53.50 -16.62
N ILE A 304 4.62 53.49 -17.82
CA ILE A 304 5.05 54.71 -18.52
C ILE A 304 4.13 54.84 -19.74
N PHE A 305 3.48 56.00 -19.83
CA PHE A 305 2.79 56.49 -21.02
C PHE A 305 3.71 56.52 -22.24
#